data_AF-A0A7W7EJL7-F1
#
_entry.id   AF-A0A7W7EJL7-F1
#
_cell.length_a   1.000
_cell.length_b   1.000
_cell.length_c   1.000
_cell.angle_alpha   90.00
_cell.angle_beta   90.00
_cell.angle_gamma   90.00
#
_symmetry.space_group_name_H-M   'P 1'
#
loop_
_entity.id
_entity.type
_entity.pdbx_description
1 polymer ?
#
loop_
_entity_poly.entity_id
_entity_poly.type
_entity_poly.pdbx_seq_one_letter_code
_entity_poly.pdbx_strand_id
1 'polypeptide(L)' 'MPLYIKDDAIDRLARRYQALTKASTKTEAVRLALQKVLDEELSKPALADIAVAFCRNLKQKATANSGNAATTEDA' A
#
# COMPACT_ATOMS: atom_id res chain seq x y z
N MET A 1 -7.78 8.35 -26.21
CA MET A 1 -8.71 7.55 -27.06
C MET A 1 -9.81 6.96 -26.19
N PRO A 2 -11.06 6.84 -26.67
CA PRO A 2 -12.14 6.21 -25.90
C PRO A 2 -11.88 4.71 -25.74
N LEU A 3 -11.90 4.21 -24.51
CA LEU A 3 -11.80 2.78 -24.22
C LEU A 3 -13.11 2.08 -24.61
N TYR A 4 -13.04 1.08 -25.49
CA TYR A 4 -14.19 0.24 -25.80
C TYR A 4 -14.15 -1.02 -24.93
N ILE A 5 -15.20 -1.23 -24.14
CA ILE A 5 -15.37 -2.39 -23.27
C ILE A 5 -16.47 -3.23 -23.91
N LYS A 6 -16.13 -4.43 -24.36
CA LYS A 6 -17.08 -5.34 -25.03
C LYS A 6 -17.98 -6.08 -24.04
N ASP A 7 -17.50 -6.30 -22.83
CA ASP A 7 -18.24 -6.97 -21.76
C ASP A 7 -19.17 -5.98 -21.05
N ASP A 8 -20.48 -6.22 -21.11
CA ASP A 8 -21.50 -5.37 -20.51
C ASP A 8 -21.38 -5.28 -18.98
N ALA A 9 -20.92 -6.34 -18.30
CA ALA A 9 -20.71 -6.31 -16.88
C ALA A 9 -19.56 -5.36 -16.51
N ILE A 10 -18.49 -5.36 -17.30
CA ILE A 10 -17.35 -4.46 -17.10
C ILE A 10 -17.73 -3.02 -17.48
N ASP A 11 -18.50 -2.80 -18.56
CA ASP A 11 -18.95 -1.45 -18.93
C ASP A 11 -19.85 -0.84 -17.84
N ARG A 12 -20.72 -1.65 -17.22
CA ARG A 12 -21.51 -1.23 -16.05
C ARG A 12 -20.62 -0.82 -14.87
N LEU A 13 -19.57 -1.59 -14.56
CA LEU A 13 -18.62 -1.24 -13.51
C LEU A 13 -17.90 0.08 -13.82
N ALA A 14 -17.41 0.26 -15.05
CA ALA A 14 -16.73 1.46 -15.49
C ALA A 14 -17.64 2.70 -15.39
N ARG A 15 -18.90 2.59 -15.79
CA ARG A 15 -19.90 3.68 -15.66
C ARG A 15 -20.22 4.00 -14.22
N ARG A 16 -20.37 2.99 -13.36
CA ARG A 16 -20.64 3.19 -11.93
C ARG A 16 -19.46 3.90 -11.25
N TYR A 17 -18.24 3.50 -11.58
CA TYR A 17 -17.04 4.15 -11.08
C TYR A 17 -16.88 5.56 -11.64
N GLN A 18 -17.19 5.78 -12.92
CA GLN A 18 -17.23 7.12 -13.53
C GLN A 18 -18.21 8.05 -12.78
N ALA A 19 -19.42 7.59 -12.49
CA ALA A 19 -20.41 8.36 -11.75
C ALA A 19 -19.94 8.68 -10.32
N LEU A 20 -19.31 7.72 -9.65
CA LEU A 20 -18.78 7.89 -8.29
C LEU A 20 -17.63 8.91 -8.25
N THR A 21 -16.70 8.83 -9.19
CA THR A 21 -15.51 9.70 -9.27
C THR A 21 -15.78 11.02 -9.98
N LYS A 22 -16.99 11.19 -10.55
CA LYS A 22 -17.36 12.32 -11.41
C LYS A 22 -16.39 12.53 -12.58
N ALA A 23 -15.78 11.45 -13.05
CA ALA A 23 -14.88 11.51 -14.18
C ALA A 23 -15.65 11.85 -15.48
N SER A 24 -15.03 12.67 -16.33
CA SER A 24 -15.64 13.12 -17.59
C SER A 24 -15.91 11.98 -18.56
N THR A 25 -15.08 10.94 -18.56
CA THR A 25 -15.26 9.75 -19.41
C THR A 25 -14.99 8.46 -18.65
N LYS A 26 -15.59 7.35 -19.13
CA LYS A 26 -15.32 6.01 -18.59
C LYS A 26 -13.84 5.61 -18.70
N THR A 27 -13.13 6.12 -19.71
CA THR A 27 -11.69 5.90 -19.88
C THR A 27 -10.89 6.53 -18.75
N GLU A 28 -11.21 7.79 -18.40
CA GLU A 28 -10.57 8.49 -17.28
C GLU A 28 -10.86 7.77 -15.97
N ALA A 29 -12.11 7.37 -15.77
CA ALA A 29 -12.53 6.60 -14.59
C ALA A 29 -11.72 5.30 -14.45
N VAL A 30 -11.61 4.52 -15.53
CA VAL A 30 -10.85 3.26 -15.51
C VAL A 30 -9.35 3.52 -15.30
N ARG A 31 -8.78 4.57 -15.90
CA ARG A 31 -7.37 4.91 -15.69
C ARG A 31 -7.10 5.23 -14.22
N LEU A 32 -7.94 6.04 -13.59
CA LEU A 32 -7.81 6.39 -12.17
C LEU A 32 -7.91 5.15 -11.27
N ALA A 33 -8.87 4.26 -11.55
CA ALA A 33 -9.02 3.01 -10.81
C ALA A 33 -7.76 2.14 -10.89
N LEU A 34 -7.24 1.94 -12.11
CA LEU A 34 -6.04 1.12 -12.32
C LEU A 34 -4.80 1.75 -11.72
N GLN A 35 -4.61 3.06 -11.88
CA GLN A 35 -3.46 3.76 -11.31
C GLN A 35 -3.44 3.61 -9.79
N LYS A 36 -4.59 3.83 -9.12
CA LYS A 36 -4.69 3.68 -7.67
C LYS A 36 -4.32 2.27 -7.21
N VAL A 37 -4.84 1.25 -7.88
CA VAL A 37 -4.52 -0.14 -7.52
C VAL A 37 -3.06 -0.46 -7.78
N LEU A 38 -2.48 0.03 -8.88
CA LEU A 38 -1.04 -0.14 -9.15
C LEU A 38 -0.19 0.56 -8.10
N ASP A 39 -0.53 1.78 -7.70
CA ASP A 39 0.20 2.51 -6.67
C ASP A 39 0.11 1.77 -5.32
N GLU A 40 -1.07 1.22 -4.98
CA GLU A 40 -1.27 0.38 -3.80
C GLU A 40 -0.45 -0.92 -3.87
N GLU A 41 -0.40 -1.60 -5.01
CA GLU A 41 0.39 -2.82 -5.17
C GLU A 41 1.90 -2.56 -5.17
N LEU A 42 2.34 -1.48 -5.81
CA LEU A 42 3.76 -1.09 -5.89
C LEU A 42 4.28 -0.49 -4.58
N SER A 43 3.42 0.13 -3.78
CA SER A 43 3.80 0.68 -2.47
C SER A 43 3.84 -0.36 -1.36
N LYS A 44 3.40 -1.60 -1.60
CA LYS A 44 3.57 -2.69 -0.63
C LYS A 44 5.07 -2.92 -0.41
N PRO A 45 5.57 -2.75 0.82
CA PRO A 45 6.97 -3.02 1.11
C PRO A 45 7.26 -4.48 0.77
N ALA A 46 8.40 -4.74 0.14
CA ALA A 46 8.79 -6.11 -0.12
C ALA A 46 8.92 -6.86 1.21
N LEU A 47 8.64 -8.16 1.22
CA LEU A 47 8.80 -8.98 2.43
C LEU A 47 10.22 -8.86 3.03
N ALA A 48 11.23 -8.67 2.18
CA ALA A 48 12.60 -8.41 2.60
C ALA A 48 12.74 -7.10 3.40
N ASP A 49 12.09 -6.02 2.99
CA ASP A 49 12.13 -4.73 3.68
C ASP A 49 11.46 -4.83 5.05
N ILE A 50 10.34 -5.55 5.13
CA ILE A 50 9.65 -5.85 6.39
C ILE A 50 10.56 -6.65 7.33
N ALA A 51 11.25 -7.69 6.81
CA ALA A 51 12.16 -8.51 7.59
C ALA A 51 13.36 -7.70 8.12
N VAL A 52 13.95 -6.83 7.29
CA VAL A 52 15.06 -5.96 7.69
C VAL A 52 14.62 -4.98 8.78
N ALA A 53 13.45 -4.35 8.64
CA ALA A 53 12.89 -3.47 9.66
C ALA A 53 12.63 -4.20 10.98
N PHE A 54 12.09 -5.43 10.91
CA PHE A 54 11.86 -6.28 12.08
C PHE A 54 13.16 -6.63 12.82
N CYS A 55 14.18 -7.13 12.10
CA CYS A 55 15.50 -7.44 12.68
C CYS A 55 16.15 -6.20 13.31
N ARG A 56 16.04 -5.03 12.67
CA ARG A 56 16.55 -3.77 13.22
C ARG A 56 15.86 -3.40 14.54
N ASN A 57 14.53 -3.52 14.61
CA ASN A 57 13.76 -3.28 15.82
C ASN A 57 14.13 -4.25 16.95
N LEU A 58 14.33 -5.53 16.65
CA LEU A 58 14.78 -6.52 17.63
C LEU A 58 16.15 -6.16 18.22
N LYS A 59 17.11 -5.77 17.37
CA LYS A 59 18.43 -5.36 17.82
C LYS A 59 18.36 -4.12 18.71
N GLN A 60 17.60 -3.10 18.33
CA GLN A 60 17.40 -1.89 19.13
C GLN A 60 16.78 -2.20 20.49
N LYS A 61 15.77 -3.07 20.53
CA LYS A 61 15.13 -3.50 21.78
C LYS A 61 16.10 -4.27 22.69
N ALA A 62 16.93 -5.13 22.11
CA ALA A 62 17.96 -5.84 22.86
C ALA A 62 18.99 -4.88 23.47
N THR A 63 19.51 -3.92 22.69
CA THR A 63 20.47 -2.93 23.20
C THR A 63 19.87 -2.00 24.26
N ALA A 64 18.59 -1.63 24.13
CA ALA A 64 17.89 -0.84 25.14
C ALA A 64 17.66 -1.62 26.44
N ASN A 65 17.37 -2.91 26.35
CA ASN A 65 17.19 -3.77 27.53
C ASN A 65 18.51 -4.05 28.26
N SER A 66 19.62 -4.19 27.52
CA SER A 66 20.96 -4.34 28.11
C SER A 66 21.45 -3.07 28.82
N GLY A 67 21.05 -1.88 28.36
CA GLY A 67 21.37 -0.62 29.03
C GLY A 67 20.64 -0.40 30.35
N ASN A 68 19.49 -1.04 30.56
CA ASN A 68 18.72 -0.95 31.80
C ASN A 68 19.16 -1.97 32.87
N ALA A 69 19.92 -3.00 32.49
CA ALA A 69 20.45 -4.00 33.41
C ALA A 69 21.78 -3.57 34.08
N ALA A 70 22.47 -2.58 33.51
CA ALA A 70 23.78 -2.12 34.00
C ALA A 70 23.72 -1.06 35.12
N THR A 71 22.53 -0.67 35.58
CA THR A 71 22.33 0.40 36.60
C THR A 71 21.82 -0.12 37.94
N THR A 72 21.78 -1.43 38.19
CA THR A 72 21.29 -2.02 39.46
C THR A 72 22.36 -2.73 40.30
N GLU A 73 23.64 -2.67 39.92
CA GLU A 73 24.75 -3.22 40.71
C GLU A 73 25.65 -2.07 41.16
N ASP A 74 25.27 -1.41 42.27
CA ASP A 74 26.17 -0.70 43.21
C ASP A 74 25.28 0.06 44.22
N ALA A 75 24.84 -0.64 45.27
CA ALA A 75 24.24 -0.07 46.48
C ALA A 75 24.67 -0.87 47.70
#